data_AF-A0A7S0E0X3-F1
#
_entry.id   AF-A0A7S0E0X3-F1
#
_cell.length_a   1.000
_cell.length_b   1.000
_cell.length_c   1.000
_cell.angle_alpha   90.00
_cell.angle_beta   90.00
_cell.angle_gamma   90.00
#
_symmetry.space_group_name_H-M   'P 1'
#
loop_
_entity.id
_entity.type
_entity.pdbx_description
1 polymer ?
#
loop_
_entity_poly.entity_id
_entity_poly.type
_entity_poly.pdbx_seq_one_letter_code
_entity_poly.pdbx_strand_id
1 'polypeptide(L)'
;INVIMLALQQRGLEVQWWDRRRSIDELRSLAEDADCVGLICNEPGAWLFGMIPSQHWFTLRRVRGVWYDLDSKLQRPAKLGTDALLSRLRRLLGHEAGQVLVAIRRPAAEGEGGAGAQPEL
;
A
#
# COMPACT_ATOMS: atom_id res chain seq x y z
N ILE A 1 -8.35 3.65 -9.48
CA ILE A 1 -7.32 3.80 -8.43
C ILE A 1 -7.33 5.17 -7.74
N ASN A 2 -7.59 6.28 -8.45
CA ASN A 2 -7.49 7.66 -7.92
C ASN A 2 -8.27 7.90 -6.61
N VAL A 3 -9.44 7.27 -6.44
CA VAL A 3 -10.23 7.37 -5.21
C VAL A 3 -9.47 6.86 -3.99
N ILE A 4 -8.74 5.74 -4.12
CA ILE A 4 -7.94 5.15 -3.03
C ILE A 4 -6.81 6.10 -2.66
N MET A 5 -6.10 6.64 -3.65
CA MET A 5 -5.00 7.59 -3.41
C MET A 5 -5.51 8.84 -2.68
N LEU A 6 -6.60 9.45 -3.16
CA LEU A 6 -7.18 10.64 -2.56
C LEU A 6 -7.64 10.38 -1.10
N ALA A 7 -8.30 9.26 -0.86
CA ALA A 7 -8.78 8.90 0.48
C ALA A 7 -7.62 8.67 1.48
N LEU A 8 -6.47 8.17 0.99
CA LEU A 8 -5.26 7.97 1.80
C LEU A 8 -4.54 9.30 2.05
N GLN A 9 -4.48 10.18 1.05
CA GLN A 9 -3.94 11.53 1.21
C GLN A 9 -4.70 12.35 2.25
N GLN A 10 -6.03 12.27 2.28
CA GLN A 10 -6.86 12.89 3.31
C GLN A 10 -6.59 12.34 4.73
N ARG A 11 -5.93 11.18 4.83
CA ARG A 11 -5.50 10.56 6.09
C ARG A 11 -4.00 10.75 6.38
N GLY A 12 -3.33 11.67 5.68
CA GLY A 12 -1.90 11.94 5.87
C GLY A 12 -0.98 10.84 5.33
N LEU A 13 -1.47 10.02 4.39
CA LEU A 13 -0.70 8.97 3.73
C LEU A 13 -0.41 9.34 2.27
N GLU A 14 0.77 8.99 1.81
CA GLU A 14 1.11 8.99 0.40
C GLU A 14 1.10 7.56 -0.14
N VAL A 15 0.83 7.42 -1.44
CA VAL A 15 0.84 6.14 -2.12
C VAL A 15 1.80 6.20 -3.28
N GLN A 16 2.74 5.26 -3.32
CA GLN A 16 3.71 5.13 -4.38
C GLN A 16 3.49 3.85 -5.16
N TRP A 17 3.51 3.93 -6.48
CA TRP A 17 3.45 2.75 -7.34
C TRP A 17 4.77 2.00 -7.27
N TRP A 18 4.69 0.70 -6.99
CA TRP A 18 5.84 -0.16 -7.09
C TRP A 18 6.16 -0.47 -8.56
N ASP A 19 7.42 -0.24 -8.95
CA ASP A 19 7.90 -0.66 -10.26
C ASP A 19 8.24 -2.16 -10.22
N ARG A 20 7.42 -2.97 -10.89
CA ARG A 20 7.55 -4.44 -10.92
C ARG A 20 8.89 -4.94 -11.48
N ARG A 21 9.65 -4.09 -12.19
CA ARG A 21 10.96 -4.43 -12.75
C ARG A 21 12.07 -4.41 -11.71
N ARG A 22 11.83 -3.78 -10.54
CA ARG A 22 12.75 -3.76 -9.42
C ARG A 22 12.73 -5.08 -8.65
N SER A 23 13.78 -5.34 -7.89
CA SER A 23 13.91 -6.59 -7.15
C SER A 23 12.91 -6.68 -6.00
N ILE A 24 12.53 -7.91 -5.64
CA ILE A 24 11.64 -8.14 -4.48
C ILE A 24 12.28 -7.69 -3.16
N ASP A 25 13.62 -7.69 -3.08
CA ASP A 25 14.34 -7.28 -1.86
C ASP A 25 14.31 -5.76 -1.68
N GLU A 26 14.29 -4.98 -2.77
CA GLU A 26 14.01 -3.54 -2.67
C GLU A 26 12.58 -3.27 -2.16
N LEU A 27 11.58 -4.04 -2.62
CA LEU A 27 10.21 -3.93 -2.09
C LEU A 27 10.16 -4.32 -0.60
N ARG A 28 10.91 -5.35 -0.19
CA ARG A 28 11.03 -5.74 1.22
C ARG A 28 11.60 -4.59 2.05
N SER A 29 12.68 -3.97 1.58
CA SER A 29 13.31 -2.83 2.26
C SER A 29 12.31 -1.68 2.47
N LEU A 30 11.55 -1.32 1.43
CA LEU A 30 10.48 -0.32 1.54
C LEU A 30 9.35 -0.75 2.49
N ALA A 31 8.97 -2.03 2.49
CA ALA A 31 7.94 -2.54 3.38
C ALA A 31 8.39 -2.54 4.86
N GLU A 32 9.68 -2.72 5.11
CA GLU A 32 10.27 -2.73 6.45
C GLU A 32 10.49 -1.31 7.02
N ASP A 33 10.53 -0.29 6.15
CA ASP A 33 10.62 1.12 6.51
C ASP A 33 9.58 1.53 7.58
N ALA A 34 9.97 2.42 8.51
CA ALA A 34 9.12 2.87 9.61
C ALA A 34 7.87 3.64 9.14
N ASP A 35 7.99 4.36 8.03
CA ASP A 35 6.92 5.14 7.43
C ASP A 35 5.99 4.29 6.59
N CYS A 36 6.42 3.09 6.17
CA CYS A 36 5.52 2.14 5.51
C CYS A 36 4.43 1.65 6.48
N VAL A 37 3.18 1.91 6.09
CA VAL A 37 1.99 1.48 6.84
C VAL A 37 1.46 0.16 6.29
N GLY A 38 1.59 -0.07 4.98
CA GLY A 38 1.13 -1.28 4.33
C GLY A 38 1.20 -1.19 2.81
N LEU A 39 0.73 -2.27 2.18
CA LEU A 39 0.68 -2.45 0.75
C LEU A 39 -0.77 -2.60 0.30
N ILE A 40 -1.11 -1.96 -0.81
CA ILE A 40 -2.39 -2.14 -1.48
C ILE A 40 -2.11 -2.87 -2.79
N CYS A 41 -2.69 -4.04 -2.92
CA CYS A 41 -2.36 -4.99 -3.97
C CYS A 41 -3.57 -5.17 -4.90
N ASN A 42 -3.29 -5.33 -6.18
CA ASN A 42 -4.27 -5.64 -7.21
C ASN A 42 -3.79 -6.83 -8.02
N GLU A 43 -4.56 -7.92 -8.01
CA GLU A 43 -4.31 -9.08 -8.88
C GLU A 43 -5.48 -9.29 -9.84
N PRO A 44 -5.24 -9.92 -11.00
CA PRO A 44 -6.32 -10.42 -11.85
C PRO A 44 -7.29 -11.26 -11.02
N GLY A 45 -8.57 -10.92 -11.08
CA GLY A 45 -9.64 -11.66 -10.45
C GLY A 45 -10.29 -12.68 -11.40
N ALA A 46 -11.36 -13.31 -10.92
CA ALA A 46 -12.17 -14.21 -11.74
C ALA A 46 -12.89 -13.43 -12.85
N TRP A 47 -13.17 -14.09 -13.98
CA TRP A 47 -13.93 -13.45 -15.06
C TRP A 47 -15.41 -13.40 -14.67
N LEU A 48 -15.98 -12.19 -14.63
CA LEU A 48 -17.41 -11.98 -14.44
C LEU A 48 -18.13 -12.41 -15.73
N PHE A 49 -19.08 -13.34 -15.59
CA PHE A 49 -19.85 -13.94 -16.70
C PHE A 49 -18.98 -14.48 -17.85
N GLY A 50 -17.72 -14.85 -17.57
CA GLY A 50 -16.80 -15.35 -18.60
C GLY A 50 -16.35 -14.32 -19.64
N MET A 51 -16.63 -13.02 -19.45
CA MET A 51 -16.30 -11.98 -20.44
C MET A 51 -15.54 -10.78 -19.86
N ILE A 52 -15.76 -10.44 -18.59
CA ILE A 52 -15.21 -9.22 -17.99
C ILE A 52 -14.13 -9.61 -16.99
N PRO A 53 -12.85 -9.28 -17.22
CA PRO A 53 -11.80 -9.52 -16.24
C PRO A 53 -12.09 -8.67 -15.00
N SER A 54 -12.29 -9.31 -13.84
CA SER A 54 -12.38 -8.57 -12.59
C SER A 54 -11.00 -8.26 -12.03
N GLN A 55 -10.94 -7.25 -11.18
CA GLN A 55 -9.76 -6.93 -10.39
C GLN A 55 -10.03 -7.32 -8.95
N HIS A 56 -9.04 -7.94 -8.31
CA HIS A 56 -9.12 -8.27 -6.90
C HIS A 56 -8.17 -7.39 -6.10
N TRP A 57 -8.75 -6.49 -5.32
CA TRP A 57 -8.03 -5.60 -4.42
C TRP A 57 -7.94 -6.23 -3.04
N PHE A 58 -6.72 -6.29 -2.50
CA PHE A 58 -6.47 -6.71 -1.12
C PHE A 58 -5.39 -5.85 -0.50
N THR A 59 -5.26 -5.90 0.83
CA THR A 59 -4.25 -5.12 1.54
C THR A 59 -3.42 -6.00 2.43
N LEU A 60 -2.11 -5.77 2.41
CA LEU A 60 -1.18 -6.32 3.39
C LEU A 60 -0.82 -5.18 4.33
N ARG A 61 -0.99 -5.34 5.65
CA ARG A 61 -0.79 -4.24 6.60
C ARG A 61 0.13 -4.63 7.74
N ARG A 62 1.05 -3.73 8.09
CA ARG A 62 1.88 -3.87 9.30
C ARG A 62 1.15 -3.26 10.49
N VAL A 63 0.81 -4.08 11.48
CA VAL A 63 0.16 -3.66 12.72
C VAL A 63 1.07 -4.07 13.87
N ARG A 64 1.57 -3.08 14.62
CA ARG A 64 2.51 -3.30 15.76
C ARG A 64 3.70 -4.20 15.37
N GLY A 65 4.30 -3.93 14.21
CA GLY A 65 5.46 -4.67 13.69
C GLY A 65 5.14 -6.01 13.03
N VAL A 66 3.88 -6.46 13.02
CA VAL A 66 3.47 -7.75 12.44
C VAL A 66 2.67 -7.53 11.15
N TRP A 67 3.00 -8.28 10.11
CA TRP A 67 2.26 -8.27 8.86
C TRP A 67 0.99 -9.11 8.93
N TYR A 68 -0.07 -8.60 8.32
CA TYR A 68 -1.34 -9.29 8.16
C TYR A 68 -1.81 -9.20 6.71
N ASP A 69 -2.31 -10.33 6.21
CA ASP A 69 -3.17 -10.39 5.05
C ASP A 69 -4.58 -10.00 5.47
N LEU A 70 -5.08 -8.92 4.87
CA LEU A 70 -6.44 -8.39 5.08
C LEU A 70 -7.27 -8.53 3.80
N ASP A 71 -6.96 -9.50 2.95
CA ASP A 71 -7.81 -9.90 1.84
C ASP A 71 -9.23 -10.21 2.35
N SER A 72 -10.22 -9.52 1.79
CA SER A 72 -11.63 -9.63 2.17
C SER A 72 -12.23 -11.01 1.86
N LYS A 73 -11.56 -11.83 1.05
CA LYS A 73 -11.94 -13.24 0.82
C LYS A 73 -11.58 -14.15 1.98
N LEU A 74 -10.70 -13.73 2.88
CA LEU A 74 -10.35 -14.50 4.08
C LEU A 74 -11.46 -14.36 5.12
N GLN A 75 -11.72 -15.44 5.84
CA GLN A 75 -12.68 -15.44 6.96
C GLN A 75 -12.23 -14.53 8.13
N ARG A 76 -10.92 -14.28 8.24
CA ARG A 76 -10.31 -13.45 9.27
C ARG A 76 -8.92 -12.96 8.80
N PRO A 77 -8.40 -11.85 9.35
CA PRO A 77 -7.02 -11.42 9.14
C PRO A 77 -6.02 -12.56 9.37
N ALA A 78 -5.15 -12.81 8.39
CA ALA A 78 -4.14 -13.86 8.50
C ALA A 78 -2.78 -13.23 8.81
N LYS A 79 -2.15 -13.63 9.92
CA LYS A 79 -0.78 -13.20 10.25
C LYS A 79 0.18 -13.76 9.21
N LEU A 80 1.04 -12.91 8.66
CA LEU A 80 2.09 -13.27 7.71
C LEU A 80 3.46 -13.13 8.37
N GLY A 81 4.27 -14.18 8.28
CA GLY A 81 5.72 -14.08 8.47
C GLY A 81 6.39 -13.48 7.23
N THR A 82 7.65 -13.11 7.36
CA THR A 82 8.44 -12.49 6.26
C THR A 82 8.43 -13.35 5.00
N ASP A 83 8.68 -14.65 5.09
CA ASP A 83 8.71 -15.53 3.92
C ASP A 83 7.33 -15.67 3.26
N ALA A 84 6.26 -15.70 4.05
CA ALA A 84 4.89 -15.75 3.54
C ALA A 84 4.49 -14.45 2.82
N LEU A 85 4.87 -13.30 3.38
CA LEU A 85 4.70 -11.98 2.75
C LEU A 85 5.40 -11.94 1.39
N LEU A 86 6.68 -12.30 1.36
CA LEU A 86 7.47 -12.30 0.12
C LEU A 86 6.92 -13.28 -0.90
N SER A 87 6.47 -14.45 -0.47
CA SER A 87 5.84 -15.42 -1.37
C SER A 87 4.54 -14.88 -1.97
N ARG A 88 3.70 -14.19 -1.16
CA ARG A 88 2.47 -13.54 -1.65
C ARG A 88 2.78 -12.44 -2.67
N LEU A 89 3.80 -11.63 -2.41
CA LEU A 89 4.23 -10.54 -3.31
C LEU A 89 4.86 -11.08 -4.60
N ARG A 90 5.69 -12.12 -4.55
CA ARG A 90 6.25 -12.77 -5.74
C ARG A 90 5.15 -13.35 -6.62
N ARG A 91 4.16 -14.04 -6.02
CA ARG A 91 3.01 -14.56 -6.75
C ARG A 91 2.23 -13.44 -7.44
N LEU A 92 1.95 -12.36 -6.70
CA LEU A 92 1.25 -11.18 -7.21
C LEU A 92 1.98 -10.55 -8.40
N LEU A 93 3.29 -10.27 -8.25
CA LEU A 93 4.11 -9.62 -9.27
C LEU A 93 4.46 -10.55 -10.44
N GLY A 94 4.26 -11.87 -10.30
CA GLY A 94 4.34 -12.83 -11.39
C GLY A 94 3.16 -12.75 -12.37
N HIS A 95 2.07 -12.09 -12.01
CA HIS A 95 0.99 -11.77 -12.94
C HIS A 95 1.29 -10.46 -13.67
N GLU A 96 1.16 -10.43 -15.00
CA GLU A 96 1.40 -9.24 -15.84
C GLU A 96 0.60 -8.01 -15.39
N ALA A 97 -0.65 -8.21 -14.96
CA ALA A 97 -1.50 -7.15 -14.45
C ALA A 97 -1.45 -6.99 -12.91
N GLY A 98 -0.53 -7.68 -12.24
CA GLY A 98 -0.28 -7.56 -10.81
C GLY A 98 0.31 -6.21 -10.45
N GLN A 99 -0.27 -5.52 -9.47
CA GLN A 99 0.16 -4.20 -9.04
C GLN A 99 0.32 -4.15 -7.52
N VAL A 100 1.34 -3.40 -7.08
CA VAL A 100 1.57 -3.09 -5.67
C VAL A 100 1.67 -1.57 -5.53
N LEU A 101 0.97 -1.05 -4.55
CA LEU A 101 1.04 0.32 -4.10
C LEU A 101 1.59 0.32 -2.68
N VAL A 102 2.64 1.06 -2.43
CA VAL A 102 3.23 1.22 -1.10
C VAL A 102 2.59 2.44 -0.45
N ALA A 103 1.90 2.23 0.67
CA ALA A 103 1.30 3.31 1.44
C ALA A 103 2.26 3.73 2.56
N ILE A 104 2.73 4.96 2.51
CA ILE A 104 3.68 5.54 3.47
C ILE A 104 3.07 6.72 4.21
N ARG A 105 3.51 6.96 5.44
CA ARG A 105 3.16 8.20 6.16
C ARG A 105 3.82 9.38 5.47
N ARG A 106 3.05 10.47 5.31
CA ARG A 106 3.66 11.74 4.95
C ARG A 106 4.45 12.24 6.17
N PRO A 107 5.72 12.66 6.01
CA PRO A 107 6.40 13.37 7.08
C PRO A 107 5.56 14.60 7.45
N ALA A 108 5.44 14.88 8.75
CA ALA A 108 4.77 16.09 9.19
C ALA A 108 5.46 17.27 8.50
N ALA A 109 4.69 18.10 7.79
CA ALA A 109 5.22 19.35 7.31
C ALA A 109 5.72 20.11 8.54
N GLU A 110 7.02 20.37 8.62
CA GLU A 110 7.57 21.31 9.59
C GLU A 110 6.76 22.59 9.46
N GLY A 111 6.14 23.03 10.55
CA GLY A 111 5.10 24.05 10.53
C GLY A 111 5.56 25.30 9.80
N GLU A 112 4.75 25.75 8.85
CA GLU A 112 4.75 27.16 8.47
C GLU A 112 4.44 27.95 9.75
N GLY A 113 5.50 28.48 10.35
CA GLY A 113 5.43 29.37 11.49
C GLY A 113 4.53 30.54 11.14
N GLY A 114 3.47 30.72 11.93
CA GLY A 114 2.62 31.89 11.85
C GLY A 114 3.45 33.16 11.98
N ALA A 115 3.46 33.96 10.92
CA ALA A 115 3.80 35.37 10.96
C ALA A 115 2.57 36.18 10.55
N GLY A 116 1.49 36.03 11.33
CA GLY A 116 0.47 37.05 11.45
C GLY A 116 0.85 37.98 12.58
N ALA A 117 1.45 39.12 12.26
CA ALA A 117 1.35 40.37 13.01
C ALA A 117 2.16 41.47 12.28
N GLN A 118 1.46 42.29 11.50
CA GLN A 118 1.85 43.70 11.42
C GLN A 118 1.58 44.32 12.80
N PRO A 119 2.40 45.29 13.22
CA PRO A 119 1.82 46.51 13.71
C PRO A 119 2.18 47.65 12.76
N GLU A 120 1.15 48.40 12.42
CA GLU A 120 1.28 49.73 11.88
C GLU A 120 1.86 50.67 12.95
N LEU A 121 2.57 51.69 12.45
CA LEU A 121 3.16 52.87 13.12
C LEU A 121 4.56 52.71 13.73
#